data_AF-A0A7W2U304-F1
#
_entry.id   AF-A0A7W2U304-F1
#
_cell.length_a   1.000
_cell.length_b   1.000
_cell.length_c   1.000
_cell.angle_alpha   90.00
_cell.angle_beta   90.00
_cell.angle_gamma   90.00
#
_symmetry.space_group_name_H-M   'P 1'
#
loop_
_entity.id
_entity.type
_entity.pdbx_description
1 polymer ?
#
loop_
_entity_poly.entity_id
_entity_poly.type
_entity_poly.pdbx_seq_one_letter_code
_entity_poly.pdbx_strand_id
1 'polypeptide(L)'
;MEPNYSTYTLDELIDVESHIDKVIYPERYKQVCEQITLKQNDPKVAGEIKLNGKVAKVNRLLYLVAFFWFFAFFTLLTGEFRLKGYSAYYEDNTIGFFCGVVLYFSLGLLIYIKYMNQSRKIISQ
;
A
#
# COMPACT_ATOMS: atom_id res chain seq x y z
N MET A 1 -32.80 -10.08 -21.40
CA MET A 1 -32.27 -8.71 -21.44
C MET A 1 -30.77 -8.82 -21.64
N GLU A 2 -30.22 -8.18 -22.66
CA GLU A 2 -28.76 -8.14 -22.83
C GLU A 2 -28.17 -7.05 -21.91
N PRO A 3 -27.08 -7.33 -21.17
CA PRO A 3 -26.42 -6.33 -20.36
C PRO A 3 -25.81 -5.23 -21.25
N ASN A 4 -25.93 -3.97 -20.84
CA ASN A 4 -25.23 -2.87 -21.50
C ASN A 4 -23.90 -2.58 -20.79
N TYR A 5 -22.80 -3.10 -21.34
CA TYR A 5 -21.46 -2.97 -20.76
C TYR A 5 -20.87 -1.55 -20.82
N SER A 6 -21.48 -0.63 -21.58
CA SER A 6 -20.97 0.75 -21.72
C SER A 6 -21.08 1.54 -20.41
N THR A 7 -22.08 1.22 -19.58
CA THR A 7 -22.35 1.90 -18.30
C THR A 7 -21.50 1.36 -17.15
N TYR A 8 -20.78 0.25 -17.36
CA TYR A 8 -20.00 -0.42 -16.32
C TYR A 8 -18.70 0.34 -16.06
N THR A 9 -18.23 0.36 -14.82
CA THR A 9 -16.90 0.84 -14.46
C THR A 9 -15.82 -0.14 -14.97
N LEU A 10 -14.56 0.30 -15.01
CA LEU A 10 -13.47 -0.58 -15.46
C LEU A 10 -13.36 -1.84 -14.56
N ASP A 11 -13.49 -1.67 -13.25
CA ASP A 11 -13.42 -2.79 -12.29
C ASP A 11 -14.57 -3.78 -12.50
N GLU A 12 -15.79 -3.30 -12.71
CA GLU A 12 -16.95 -4.15 -13.03
C GLU A 12 -16.76 -4.91 -14.35
N LEU A 13 -16.13 -4.29 -15.36
CA LEU A 13 -15.83 -4.99 -16.61
C LEU A 13 -14.77 -6.07 -16.43
N ILE A 14 -13.73 -5.82 -15.63
CA ILE A 14 -12.69 -6.82 -15.30
C ILE A 14 -13.32 -7.99 -14.52
N ASP A 15 -14.21 -7.68 -13.59
CA ASP A 15 -14.94 -8.71 -12.83
C ASP A 15 -15.79 -9.59 -13.76
N VAL A 16 -16.54 -8.97 -14.68
CA VAL A 16 -17.32 -9.70 -15.71
C VAL A 16 -16.41 -10.52 -16.62
N GLU A 17 -15.25 -10.00 -17.05
CA GLU A 17 -14.29 -10.74 -17.88
C GLU A 17 -13.82 -12.03 -17.19
N SER A 18 -13.62 -11.99 -15.88
CA SER A 18 -13.15 -13.13 -15.09
C SER A 18 -14.22 -14.20 -14.86
N HIS A 19 -15.50 -13.81 -14.87
CA HIS A 19 -16.64 -14.68 -14.55
C HIS A 19 -17.45 -15.12 -15.77
N ILE A 20 -17.27 -14.51 -16.94
CA ILE A 20 -18.04 -14.85 -18.14
C ILE A 20 -17.61 -16.17 -18.75
N ASP A 21 -18.59 -17.02 -19.08
CA ASP A 21 -18.34 -18.28 -19.79
C ASP A 21 -17.98 -17.99 -21.27
N LYS A 22 -16.69 -18.12 -21.57
CA LYS A 22 -16.10 -17.83 -22.89
C LYS A 22 -16.50 -18.84 -23.96
N VAL A 23 -16.93 -20.04 -23.55
CA VAL A 23 -17.32 -21.12 -24.46
C VAL A 23 -18.76 -20.90 -24.90
N ILE A 24 -19.63 -20.53 -23.97
CA ILE A 24 -21.06 -20.34 -24.25
C ILE A 24 -21.33 -18.94 -24.84
N TYR A 25 -20.59 -17.90 -24.44
CA TYR A 25 -20.85 -16.52 -24.84
C TYR A 25 -19.62 -15.77 -25.40
N PRO A 26 -19.04 -16.23 -26.53
CA PRO A 26 -17.83 -15.63 -27.11
C PRO A 26 -18.03 -14.18 -27.57
N GLU A 27 -19.21 -13.84 -28.10
CA GLU A 27 -19.52 -12.49 -28.57
C GLU A 27 -19.61 -11.47 -27.42
N ARG A 28 -20.19 -11.87 -26.29
CA ARG A 28 -20.25 -11.01 -25.09
C ARG A 28 -18.86 -10.78 -24.51
N TYR A 29 -18.02 -11.81 -24.51
CA TYR A 29 -16.63 -11.68 -24.08
C TYR A 29 -15.87 -10.65 -24.92
N LYS A 30 -16.02 -10.67 -26.25
CA LYS A 30 -15.41 -9.66 -27.13
C LYS A 30 -15.87 -8.25 -26.80
N GLN A 31 -17.17 -8.04 -26.61
CA GLN A 31 -17.72 -6.73 -26.23
C GLN A 31 -17.13 -6.21 -24.91
N VAL A 32 -16.99 -7.09 -23.91
CA VAL A 32 -16.36 -6.73 -22.62
C VAL A 32 -14.90 -6.35 -22.83
N CYS A 33 -14.11 -7.13 -23.58
CA CYS A 33 -12.72 -6.80 -23.87
C CYS A 33 -12.55 -5.47 -24.63
N GLU A 34 -13.42 -5.17 -25.61
CA GLU A 34 -13.41 -3.90 -26.33
C GLU A 34 -13.68 -2.73 -25.37
N GLN A 35 -14.68 -2.87 -24.50
CA GLN A 35 -15.02 -1.83 -23.51
C GLN A 35 -13.90 -1.63 -22.47
N ILE A 36 -13.24 -2.71 -22.02
CA ILE A 36 -12.05 -2.64 -21.16
C ILE A 36 -10.95 -1.83 -21.86
N THR A 37 -10.67 -2.14 -23.13
CA THR A 37 -9.63 -1.47 -23.91
C THR A 37 -9.94 0.02 -24.11
N LEU A 38 -11.19 0.36 -24.41
CA LEU A 38 -11.64 1.73 -24.55
C LEU A 38 -11.48 2.52 -23.25
N LYS A 39 -11.89 1.95 -22.11
CA LYS A 39 -11.78 2.61 -20.80
C LYS A 39 -10.34 2.68 -20.30
N GLN A 40 -9.48 1.70 -20.57
CA GLN A 40 -8.06 1.77 -20.21
C GLN A 40 -7.30 2.86 -21.00
N ASN A 41 -7.71 3.12 -22.24
CA ASN A 41 -7.14 4.17 -23.07
C ASN A 41 -7.73 5.56 -22.76
N ASP A 42 -8.79 5.66 -21.94
CA ASP A 42 -9.30 6.94 -21.47
C ASP A 42 -8.26 7.60 -20.54
N PRO A 43 -7.77 8.82 -20.86
CA PRO A 43 -6.79 9.51 -20.04
C PRO A 43 -7.25 9.73 -18.59
N LYS A 44 -8.56 9.78 -18.32
CA LYS A 44 -9.10 9.91 -16.95
C LYS A 44 -8.87 8.64 -16.14
N VAL A 45 -9.26 7.49 -16.69
CA VAL A 45 -9.13 6.18 -16.05
C VAL A 45 -7.65 5.79 -15.90
N ALA A 46 -6.84 6.06 -16.93
CA ALA A 46 -5.39 5.87 -16.86
C ALA A 46 -4.73 6.75 -15.77
N GLY A 47 -5.28 7.95 -15.53
CA GLY A 47 -4.90 8.83 -14.43
C GLY A 47 -5.25 8.25 -13.06
N GLU A 48 -6.48 7.74 -12.90
CA GLU A 48 -6.97 7.12 -11.66
C GLU A 48 -6.17 5.87 -11.28
N ILE A 49 -5.89 4.97 -12.23
CA ILE A 49 -5.07 3.77 -11.99
C ILE A 49 -3.67 4.16 -11.52
N LYS A 50 -3.05 5.16 -12.17
CA LYS A 50 -1.73 5.66 -11.77
C LYS A 50 -1.76 6.32 -10.39
N LEU A 51 -2.82 7.06 -10.07
CA LEU A 51 -2.99 7.69 -8.76
C LEU A 51 -3.16 6.62 -7.68
N ASN A 52 -4.04 5.64 -7.88
CA ASN A 52 -4.28 4.55 -6.94
C ASN A 52 -3.00 3.73 -6.70
N GLY A 53 -2.24 3.42 -7.77
CA GLY A 53 -0.92 2.79 -7.64
C GLY A 53 0.09 3.61 -6.82
N LYS A 54 0.12 4.94 -7.01
CA LYS A 54 0.96 5.85 -6.20
C LYS A 54 0.50 5.87 -4.74
N VAL A 55 -0.81 5.94 -4.49
CA VAL A 55 -1.41 5.94 -3.14
C VAL A 55 -1.06 4.65 -2.43
N ALA A 56 -1.27 3.48 -3.05
CA ALA A 56 -0.92 2.18 -2.47
C ALA A 56 0.56 2.09 -2.11
N LYS A 57 1.45 2.60 -2.97
CA LYS A 57 2.90 2.64 -2.71
C LYS A 57 3.25 3.53 -1.51
N VAL A 58 2.59 4.68 -1.37
CA VAL A 58 2.81 5.57 -0.22
C VAL A 58 2.22 4.98 1.05
N ASN A 59 1.04 4.37 0.98
CA ASN A 59 0.41 3.72 2.12
C ASN A 59 1.25 2.54 2.65
N ARG A 60 2.02 1.87 1.78
CA ARG A 60 3.01 0.87 2.19
C ARG A 60 4.04 1.40 3.19
N LEU A 61 4.43 2.68 3.10
CA LEU A 61 5.38 3.29 4.05
C LEU A 61 4.79 3.42 5.45
N LEU A 62 3.47 3.61 5.57
CA LEU A 62 2.80 3.73 6.87
C LEU A 62 2.92 2.43 7.67
N TYR A 63 2.81 1.27 7.03
CA TYR A 63 3.03 -0.02 7.68
C TYR A 63 4.47 -0.18 8.20
N LEU A 64 5.46 0.38 7.51
CA LEU A 64 6.85 0.38 8.01
C LEU A 64 7.00 1.27 9.25
N VAL A 65 6.36 2.44 9.28
CA VAL A 65 6.35 3.30 10.48
C VAL A 65 5.74 2.55 11.67
N ALA A 66 4.56 1.94 11.47
CA ALA A 66 3.89 1.15 12.49
C ALA A 66 4.77 0.00 12.98
N PHE A 67 5.47 -0.69 12.07
CA PHE A 67 6.41 -1.75 12.42
C PHE A 67 7.56 -1.27 13.31
N PHE A 68 8.21 -0.14 12.98
CA PHE A 68 9.30 0.40 13.80
C PHE A 68 8.83 0.86 15.18
N TRP A 69 7.68 1.52 15.26
CA TRP A 69 7.14 1.96 16.55
C TRP A 69 6.63 0.81 17.40
N PHE A 70 6.05 -0.22 16.79
CA PHE A 70 5.71 -1.47 17.47
C PHE A 70 6.96 -2.11 18.09
N PHE A 71 8.06 -2.22 17.34
CA PHE A 71 9.32 -2.77 17.87
C PHE A 71 9.91 -1.91 18.98
N ALA A 72 9.86 -0.59 18.85
CA ALA A 72 10.33 0.32 19.89
C ALA A 72 9.52 0.14 21.20
N PHE A 73 8.20 0.05 21.08
CA PHE A 73 7.32 -0.17 22.23
C PHE A 73 7.48 -1.57 22.82
N PHE A 74 7.59 -2.59 21.98
CA PHE A 74 7.86 -3.96 22.41
C PHE A 74 9.16 -4.04 23.21
N THR A 75 10.21 -3.37 22.75
CA THR A 75 11.50 -3.30 23.46
C THR A 75 11.37 -2.61 24.82
N LEU A 76 10.54 -1.57 24.93
CA LEU A 76 10.25 -0.91 26.21
C LEU A 76 9.51 -1.84 27.18
N LEU A 77 8.62 -2.69 26.68
CA LEU A 77 7.88 -3.65 27.50
C LEU A 77 8.75 -4.82 27.97
N THR A 78 9.62 -5.34 27.10
CA THR A 78 10.50 -6.46 27.45
C THR A 78 11.71 -6.03 28.27
N GLY A 79 12.14 -4.77 28.16
CA GLY A 79 13.37 -4.28 28.77
C GLY A 79 14.64 -4.82 28.10
N GLU A 80 14.50 -5.48 26.95
CA GLU A 80 15.59 -6.11 26.21
C GLU A 80 15.69 -5.57 24.78
N PHE A 81 16.85 -5.02 24.43
CA PHE A 81 17.18 -4.63 23.07
C PHE A 81 18.18 -5.61 22.48
N ARG A 82 17.81 -6.30 21.40
CA ARG A 82 18.66 -7.29 20.72
C ARG A 82 18.83 -6.94 19.24
N LEU A 83 20.06 -6.67 18.84
CA LEU A 83 20.51 -6.58 17.46
C LEU A 83 21.57 -7.65 17.20
N LYS A 84 21.73 -8.06 15.94
CA LYS A 84 22.73 -9.08 15.58
C LYS A 84 24.13 -8.60 16.00
N GLY A 85 24.71 -9.24 17.01
CA GLY A 85 26.02 -8.89 17.56
C GLY A 85 26.02 -7.87 18.70
N TYR A 86 24.85 -7.40 19.15
CA TYR A 86 24.74 -6.48 20.28
C TYR A 86 23.43 -6.66 21.05
N SER A 87 23.52 -6.87 22.37
CA SER A 87 22.38 -6.89 23.28
C SER A 87 22.56 -5.87 24.38
N ALA A 88 21.53 -5.08 24.64
CA ALA A 88 21.49 -4.17 25.78
C ALA A 88 20.22 -4.44 26.59
N TYR A 89 20.39 -4.46 27.91
CA TYR A 89 19.31 -4.64 28.88
C TYR A 89 19.13 -3.36 29.67
N TYR A 90 17.91 -3.08 30.09
CA TYR A 90 17.61 -1.91 30.92
C TYR A 90 18.45 -1.91 32.22
N GLU A 91 18.61 -3.07 32.84
CA GLU A 91 19.27 -3.25 34.15
C GLU A 91 20.81 -3.19 34.09
N ASP A 92 21.42 -3.67 33.00
CA ASP A 92 22.88 -3.80 32.87
C ASP A 92 23.50 -2.66 32.06
N ASN A 93 22.84 -2.25 30.97
CA ASN A 93 23.32 -1.20 30.08
C ASN A 93 22.19 -0.26 29.67
N THR A 94 21.74 0.54 30.64
CA THR A 94 20.63 1.48 30.49
C THR A 94 20.84 2.46 29.35
N ILE A 95 22.07 2.96 29.15
CA ILE A 95 22.39 3.90 28.07
C ILE A 95 22.27 3.22 26.70
N GLY A 96 22.84 2.03 26.54
CA GLY A 96 22.75 1.24 25.30
C GLY A 96 21.31 0.89 24.95
N PHE A 97 20.52 0.54 25.96
CA PHE A 97 19.09 0.26 25.82
C PHE A 97 18.31 1.49 25.30
N PHE A 98 18.42 2.64 25.97
CA PHE A 98 17.72 3.85 25.53
C PHE A 98 18.21 4.35 24.17
N CYS A 99 19.51 4.21 23.88
CA CYS A 99 20.05 4.54 22.56
C CYS A 99 19.38 3.71 21.46
N GLY A 100 19.24 2.40 21.66
CA GLY A 100 18.52 1.51 20.75
C GLY A 100 17.05 1.89 20.55
N VAL A 101 16.34 2.20 21.64
CA VAL A 101 14.94 2.65 21.58
C VAL A 101 14.81 3.98 20.82
N VAL A 102 15.64 4.97 21.12
CA VAL A 102 15.65 6.27 20.44
C VAL A 102 15.96 6.10 18.95
N LEU A 103 16.88 5.20 18.59
CA LEU A 103 17.16 4.89 17.19
C LEU A 103 15.92 4.37 16.46
N TYR A 104 15.17 3.42 17.03
CA TYR A 104 13.93 2.94 16.40
C TYR A 104 12.86 4.03 16.28
N PHE A 105 12.66 4.85 17.31
CA PHE A 105 11.72 5.97 17.25
C PHE A 105 12.11 7.00 16.18
N SER A 106 13.39 7.36 16.11
CA SER A 106 13.92 8.31 15.12
C SER A 106 13.77 7.80 13.69
N LEU A 107 14.04 6.51 13.44
CA LEU A 107 13.83 5.88 12.12
C LEU A 107 12.36 5.90 11.72
N GLY A 108 11.46 5.52 12.64
CA GLY A 108 10.02 5.61 12.40
C GLY A 108 9.56 7.04 12.11
N LEU A 109 10.07 8.03 12.85
CA LEU A 109 9.74 9.45 12.64
C LEU A 109 10.23 9.96 11.27
N LEU A 110 11.45 9.62 10.86
CA LEU A 110 11.99 10.01 9.56
C LEU A 110 11.16 9.43 8.40
N ILE A 111 10.77 8.16 8.51
CA ILE A 111 9.91 7.50 7.51
C ILE A 111 8.52 8.17 7.50
N TYR A 112 7.97 8.51 8.67
CA TYR A 112 6.69 9.20 8.79
C TYR A 112 6.72 10.59 8.14
N ILE A 113 7.76 11.39 8.37
CA ILE A 113 7.92 12.70 7.71
C ILE A 113 7.96 12.52 6.19
N LYS A 114 8.69 11.51 5.70
CA LYS A 114 8.73 11.19 4.26
C LYS A 114 7.35 10.79 3.73
N TYR A 115 6.62 9.95 4.47
CA TYR A 115 5.23 9.58 4.16
C TYR A 115 4.32 10.81 4.05
N MET A 116 4.38 11.72 5.03
CA MET A 116 3.58 12.95 5.05
C MET A 116 3.88 13.83 3.83
N ASN A 117 5.16 14.01 3.51
CA ASN A 117 5.58 14.79 2.35
C ASN A 117 5.12 14.17 1.03
N GLN A 118 5.15 12.84 0.91
CA GLN A 118 4.68 12.14 -0.30
C GLN A 118 3.16 12.16 -0.41
N SER A 119 2.44 11.95 0.69
CA SER A 119 0.97 11.97 0.74
C SER A 119 0.43 13.34 0.34
N ARG A 120 1.03 14.42 0.88
CA ARG A 120 0.67 15.80 0.49
C ARG A 120 0.84 16.06 -1.01
N LYS A 121 1.94 15.58 -1.61
CA LYS A 121 2.19 15.72 -3.06
C LYS A 121 1.17 14.98 -3.91
N ILE A 122 0.63 13.86 -3.43
CA ILE A 122 -0.40 13.09 -4.15
C ILE A 122 -1.76 13.78 -4.06
N ILE A 123 -2.12 14.31 -2.88
CA ILE A 123 -3.40 15.01 -2.67
C ILE A 123 -3.46 16.34 -3.45
N SER A 124 -2.31 16.96 -3.73
CA SER A 124 -2.24 18.19 -4.53
C SER A 124 -2.21 17.97 -6.05
N GLN A 125 -2.25 16.71 -6.53
CA GLN A 125 -2.33 16.36 -7.96
C GLN A 125 -3.77 16.12 -8.37
#